data_AF-A0A3E3IQ56-F1
#
_entry.id   AF-A0A3E3IQ56-F1
#
_cell.length_a   1.000
_cell.length_b   1.000
_cell.length_c   1.000
_cell.angle_alpha   90.00
_cell.angle_beta   90.00
_cell.angle_gamma   90.00
#
_symmetry.space_group_name_H-M   'P 1'
#
loop_
_entity.id
_entity.type
_entity.pdbx_description
1 polymer ?
#
loop_
_entity_poly.entity_id
_entity_poly.type
_entity_poly.pdbx_seq_one_letter_code
_entity_poly.pdbx_strand_id
1 'polypeptide(L)'
;MYTRKRRLPVQWGWIQAAGAFAGLPVQNIKEVSIMERVYRQGRKRGGRKAAWILAVVFISLAAVLFFLGGSRQIRSDSPGVEWIQEEGRITQVVIDGQFPYCNIIPAVTEESIRDSGGNVTAITRTYAFEAGFSLRMRGTYKIDMESASDIAYTYILKFADRDVVIENGREAG
;
A
#
# COMPACT_ATOMS: atom_id res chain seq x y z
N MET A 1 67.95 22.14 -2.80
CA MET A 1 66.76 22.23 -1.91
C MET A 1 65.57 22.69 -2.75
N TYR A 2 64.65 21.79 -3.08
CA TYR A 2 63.55 22.04 -4.05
C TYR A 2 62.40 22.82 -3.39
N THR A 3 62.13 24.05 -3.81
CA THR A 3 60.92 24.78 -3.41
C THR A 3 59.75 24.43 -4.36
N ARG A 4 58.80 23.68 -3.81
CA ARG A 4 57.57 23.23 -4.46
C ARG A 4 56.67 24.45 -4.76
N LYS A 5 56.65 24.92 -6.01
CA LYS A 5 55.64 25.90 -6.48
C LYS A 5 54.24 25.28 -6.39
N ARG A 6 53.44 25.72 -5.42
CA ARG A 6 52.00 25.39 -5.37
C ARG A 6 51.32 26.13 -6.52
N ARG A 7 50.80 25.41 -7.50
CA ARG A 7 49.88 25.96 -8.49
C ARG A 7 48.58 26.34 -7.76
N LEU A 8 48.30 27.63 -7.66
CA LEU A 8 46.98 28.13 -7.27
C LEU A 8 45.98 27.80 -8.39
N PRO A 9 44.76 27.36 -8.08
CA PRO A 9 43.74 27.14 -9.09
C PRO A 9 43.36 28.47 -9.75
N VAL A 10 43.25 28.44 -11.09
CA VAL A 10 43.07 29.57 -12.01
C VAL A 10 41.87 30.50 -11.66
N GLN A 11 40.93 30.02 -10.84
CA GLN A 11 39.82 30.79 -10.30
C GLN A 11 40.22 31.98 -9.41
N TRP A 12 41.44 31.98 -8.83
CA TRP A 12 41.89 33.04 -7.92
C TRP A 12 42.39 34.32 -8.60
N GLY A 13 42.70 34.28 -9.90
CA GLY A 13 43.21 35.46 -10.63
C GLY A 13 42.17 36.58 -10.78
N TRP A 14 40.91 36.22 -10.97
CA TRP A 14 39.82 37.18 -11.18
C TRP A 14 39.37 37.88 -9.90
N ILE A 15 39.42 37.17 -8.77
CA ILE A 15 39.01 37.71 -7.46
C ILE A 15 40.07 38.69 -6.91
N GLN A 16 41.36 38.43 -7.18
CA GLN A 16 42.42 39.39 -6.84
C GLN A 16 42.40 40.63 -7.73
N ALA A 17 42.08 40.50 -9.03
CA ALA A 17 42.00 41.63 -9.95
C ALA A 17 40.81 42.57 -9.63
N ALA A 18 39.67 42.03 -9.17
CA ALA A 18 38.51 42.83 -8.81
C ALA A 18 38.70 43.63 -7.50
N GLY A 19 39.47 43.10 -6.54
CA GLY A 19 39.73 43.79 -5.26
C GLY A 19 40.72 44.97 -5.39
N ALA A 20 41.68 44.89 -6.31
CA ALA A 20 42.66 45.95 -6.54
C ALA A 20 42.07 47.20 -7.21
N PHE A 21 40.96 47.06 -7.95
CA PHE A 21 40.27 48.18 -8.60
C PHE A 21 39.38 49.02 -7.65
N ALA A 22 39.05 48.51 -6.46
CA ALA A 22 38.09 49.13 -5.54
C ALA A 22 38.72 49.75 -4.27
N GLY A 23 40.06 49.77 -4.14
CA GLY A 23 40.75 50.48 -3.05
C GLY A 23 40.45 49.98 -1.63
N LEU A 24 39.98 48.74 -1.46
CA LEU A 24 39.66 48.20 -0.13
C LEU A 24 40.89 47.59 0.55
N PRO A 25 41.17 47.91 1.83
CA PRO A 25 42.33 47.39 2.54
C PRO A 25 42.22 45.88 2.76
N VAL A 26 43.33 45.19 2.45
CA VAL A 26 43.59 43.76 2.67
C VAL A 26 43.66 43.48 4.18
N GLN A 27 42.51 43.41 4.85
CA GLN A 27 42.47 43.09 6.28
C GLN A 27 41.74 41.81 6.66
N ASN A 28 41.20 41.03 5.70
CA ASN A 28 40.31 39.95 6.12
C ASN A 28 40.50 38.57 5.49
N ILE A 29 41.75 38.13 5.32
CA ILE A 29 42.04 36.73 4.93
C ILE A 29 41.83 35.76 6.12
N LYS A 30 41.92 36.24 7.37
CA LYS A 30 41.70 35.39 8.56
C LYS A 30 40.23 35.05 8.78
N GLU A 31 39.29 36.00 8.64
CA GLU A 31 37.86 35.72 8.86
C GLU A 31 37.26 34.81 7.79
N VAL A 32 37.66 34.96 6.53
CA VAL A 32 37.20 34.08 5.43
C VAL A 32 37.60 32.62 5.71
N SER A 33 38.79 32.38 6.28
CA SER A 33 39.26 31.03 6.64
C SER A 33 38.55 30.40 7.84
N ILE A 34 37.96 31.22 8.71
CA ILE A 34 37.18 30.78 9.88
C ILE A 34 35.76 30.45 9.41
N MET A 35 35.16 31.31 8.61
CA MET A 35 33.82 31.11 8.04
C MET A 35 33.77 29.87 7.14
N GLU A 36 34.79 29.61 6.32
CA GLU A 36 34.88 28.40 5.49
C GLU A 36 35.06 27.11 6.32
N ARG A 37 35.80 27.18 7.45
CA ARG A 37 35.94 26.07 8.40
C ARG A 37 34.63 25.77 9.13
N VAL A 38 33.92 26.79 9.60
CA VAL A 38 32.61 26.67 10.25
C VAL A 38 31.56 26.10 9.27
N TYR A 39 31.55 26.55 8.02
CA TYR A 39 30.64 26.05 6.99
C TYR A 39 30.93 24.59 6.60
N ARG A 40 32.21 24.19 6.50
CA ARG A 40 32.59 22.78 6.29
C ARG A 40 32.34 21.88 7.50
N GLN A 41 32.50 22.38 8.73
CA GLN A 41 32.20 21.62 9.95
C GLN A 41 30.70 21.42 10.17
N GLY A 42 29.86 22.42 9.84
CA GLY A 42 28.40 22.30 9.90
C GLY A 42 27.85 21.27 8.89
N ARG A 43 28.38 21.27 7.66
CA ARG A 43 27.94 20.36 6.58
C ARG A 43 28.26 18.88 6.85
N LYS A 44 29.36 18.58 7.57
CA LYS A 44 29.78 17.20 7.86
C LYS A 44 29.08 16.54 9.06
N ARG A 45 28.55 17.33 10.02
CA ARG A 45 27.87 16.78 11.21
C ARG A 45 26.34 16.84 11.14
N GLY A 46 25.76 17.78 10.37
CA GLY A 46 24.30 17.93 10.22
C GLY A 46 23.66 17.12 9.09
N GLY A 47 24.39 16.85 7.99
CA GLY A 47 23.81 16.23 6.79
C GLY A 47 23.31 14.81 6.99
N ARG A 48 23.99 13.99 7.80
CA ARG A 48 23.52 12.64 8.13
C ARG A 48 22.25 12.67 8.99
N LYS A 49 22.18 13.57 9.98
CA LYS A 49 20.99 13.71 10.84
C LYS A 49 19.79 14.23 10.04
N ALA A 50 20.00 15.23 9.18
CA ALA A 50 18.96 15.75 8.30
C ALA A 50 18.49 14.70 7.28
N ALA A 51 19.40 13.92 6.70
CA ALA A 51 19.05 12.82 5.81
C ALA A 51 18.27 11.70 6.53
N TRP A 52 18.65 11.36 7.77
CA TRP A 52 17.91 10.42 8.61
C TRP A 52 16.50 10.91 8.93
N ILE A 53 16.34 12.19 9.29
CA ILE A 53 15.03 12.79 9.53
C ILE A 53 14.16 12.73 8.27
N LEU A 54 14.70 13.11 7.11
CA LEU A 54 14.00 13.03 5.83
C LEU A 54 13.61 11.60 5.45
N ALA A 55 14.50 10.63 5.68
CA ALA A 55 14.20 9.22 5.43
C ALA A 55 13.07 8.72 6.34
N VAL A 56 13.08 9.06 7.63
CA VAL A 56 12.00 8.70 8.56
C VAL A 56 10.68 9.34 8.11
N VAL A 57 10.67 10.64 7.78
CA VAL A 57 9.46 11.32 7.29
C VAL A 57 8.93 10.67 6.01
N PHE A 58 9.80 10.32 5.07
CA PHE A 58 9.40 9.67 3.82
C PHE A 58 8.83 8.27 4.05
N ILE A 59 9.46 7.46 4.92
CA ILE A 59 8.96 6.13 5.30
C ILE A 59 7.63 6.25 6.03
N SER A 60 7.49 7.20 6.96
CA SER A 60 6.23 7.47 7.66
C SER A 60 5.13 7.90 6.70
N LEU A 61 5.43 8.77 5.74
CA LEU A 61 4.47 9.21 4.73
C LEU A 61 4.07 8.06 3.79
N ALA A 62 5.03 7.26 3.34
CA ALA A 62 4.77 6.07 2.51
C ALA A 62 3.92 5.04 3.26
N ALA A 63 4.20 4.81 4.55
CA ALA A 63 3.40 3.94 5.40
C ALA A 63 1.96 4.47 5.53
N VAL A 64 1.79 5.77 5.82
CA VAL A 64 0.47 6.41 5.91
C VAL A 64 -0.31 6.25 4.59
N LEU A 65 0.32 6.51 3.44
CA LEU A 65 -0.32 6.34 2.13
C LEU A 65 -0.68 4.87 1.83
N PHE A 66 0.16 3.92 2.25
CA PHE A 66 -0.12 2.49 2.10
C PHE A 66 -1.32 2.05 2.95
N PHE A 67 -1.45 2.55 4.19
CA PHE A 67 -2.56 2.25 5.09
C PHE A 67 -3.84 3.06 4.80
N LEU A 68 -3.74 4.15 4.05
CA LEU A 68 -4.88 4.90 3.47
C LEU A 68 -5.46 4.22 2.23
N GLY A 69 -4.82 3.16 1.71
CA GLY A 69 -5.41 2.33 0.68
C GLY A 69 -6.78 1.82 1.16
N GLY A 70 -7.82 2.16 0.39
CA GLY A 70 -9.20 1.77 0.67
C GLY A 70 -9.40 0.26 0.75
N SER A 71 -10.65 -0.16 0.88
CA SER A 71 -11.01 -1.57 0.86
C SER A 71 -10.43 -2.25 -0.39
N ARG A 72 -9.90 -3.46 -0.22
CA ARG A 72 -9.37 -4.27 -1.32
C ARG A 72 -10.30 -5.42 -1.62
N GLN A 73 -10.58 -5.62 -2.89
CA GLN A 73 -11.31 -6.81 -3.32
C GLN A 73 -10.46 -8.06 -3.04
N ILE A 74 -11.10 -9.11 -2.55
CA ILE A 74 -10.46 -10.37 -2.14
C ILE A 74 -10.31 -11.26 -3.37
N ARG A 75 -9.21 -12.02 -3.48
CA ARG A 75 -9.05 -13.04 -4.52
C ARG A 75 -9.51 -14.41 -4.04
N SER A 76 -10.04 -15.23 -4.94
CA SER A 76 -10.54 -16.57 -4.64
C SER A 76 -9.46 -17.54 -4.14
N ASP A 77 -8.20 -17.31 -4.53
CA ASP A 77 -7.01 -18.07 -4.14
C ASP A 77 -6.26 -17.46 -2.94
N SER A 78 -6.85 -16.46 -2.27
CA SER A 78 -6.20 -15.83 -1.12
C SER A 78 -6.08 -16.83 0.04
N PRO A 79 -4.98 -16.82 0.81
CA PRO A 79 -4.77 -17.75 1.92
C PRO A 79 -5.75 -17.61 3.10
N GLY A 80 -6.74 -16.71 3.02
CA GLY A 80 -7.86 -16.61 3.96
C GLY A 80 -9.17 -17.15 3.41
N VAL A 81 -9.22 -17.63 2.16
CA VAL A 81 -10.43 -18.19 1.55
C VAL A 81 -10.34 -19.71 1.61
N GLU A 82 -11.28 -20.31 2.34
CA GLU A 82 -11.39 -21.75 2.49
C GLU A 82 -12.72 -22.25 1.94
N TRP A 83 -12.64 -23.33 1.14
CA TRP A 83 -13.76 -23.98 0.50
C TRP A 83 -14.01 -25.31 1.22
N ILE A 84 -15.07 -25.36 2.02
CA ILE A 84 -15.45 -26.58 2.74
C ILE A 84 -16.35 -27.40 1.82
N GLN A 85 -15.93 -28.63 1.59
CA GLN A 85 -16.62 -29.56 0.72
C GLN A 85 -16.97 -30.84 1.46
N GLU A 86 -18.20 -31.31 1.28
CA GLU A 86 -18.68 -32.60 1.76
C GLU A 86 -19.16 -33.41 0.56
N GLU A 87 -18.69 -34.65 0.42
CA GLU A 87 -19.12 -35.57 -0.65
C GLU A 87 -19.00 -34.99 -2.08
N GLY A 88 -18.03 -34.08 -2.31
CA GLY A 88 -17.82 -33.42 -3.60
C GLY A 88 -18.78 -32.25 -3.88
N ARG A 89 -19.49 -31.75 -2.87
CA ARG A 89 -20.30 -30.53 -2.92
C ARG A 89 -19.72 -29.49 -1.97
N ILE A 90 -19.63 -28.25 -2.42
CA ILE A 90 -19.28 -27.09 -1.61
C ILE A 90 -20.46 -26.81 -0.67
N THR A 91 -20.26 -26.99 0.63
CA THR A 91 -21.27 -26.77 1.67
C THR A 91 -21.08 -25.44 2.38
N GLN A 92 -19.83 -24.97 2.50
CA GLN A 92 -19.53 -23.70 3.13
C GLN A 92 -18.32 -23.03 2.49
N VAL A 93 -18.35 -21.70 2.43
CA VAL A 93 -17.20 -20.87 2.06
C VAL A 93 -16.87 -19.97 3.23
N VAL A 94 -15.62 -20.04 3.70
CA VAL A 94 -15.12 -19.23 4.81
C VAL A 94 -14.10 -18.24 4.27
N ILE A 95 -14.27 -16.98 4.59
CA ILE A 95 -13.38 -15.90 4.17
C ILE A 95 -12.87 -15.21 5.44
N ASP A 96 -11.61 -15.45 5.77
CA ASP A 96 -10.91 -14.82 6.87
C ASP A 96 -10.01 -13.68 6.39
N GLY A 97 -10.09 -12.55 7.10
CA GLY A 97 -9.31 -11.37 6.78
C GLY A 97 -7.86 -11.49 7.25
N GLN A 98 -6.91 -11.29 6.34
CA GLN A 98 -5.48 -11.30 6.65
C GLN A 98 -4.88 -9.90 6.82
N PHE A 99 -3.84 -9.77 7.65
CA PHE A 99 -3.14 -8.50 7.81
C PHE A 99 -2.54 -8.01 6.48
N PRO A 100 -2.70 -6.73 6.10
CA PRO A 100 -3.28 -5.62 6.87
C PRO A 100 -4.80 -5.43 6.67
N TYR A 101 -5.43 -6.18 5.77
CA TYR A 101 -6.86 -6.10 5.42
C TYR A 101 -7.68 -7.21 6.09
N CYS A 102 -7.93 -7.06 7.39
CA CYS A 102 -8.55 -8.11 8.18
C CYS A 102 -10.06 -7.92 8.45
N ASN A 103 -10.66 -6.81 8.04
CA ASN A 103 -12.10 -6.60 8.20
C ASN A 103 -12.83 -6.91 6.90
N ILE A 104 -13.54 -8.04 6.84
CA ILE A 104 -14.30 -8.45 5.65
C ILE A 104 -15.66 -7.75 5.63
N ILE A 105 -15.93 -7.04 4.55
CA ILE A 105 -17.16 -6.27 4.29
C ILE A 105 -17.87 -6.95 3.10
N PRO A 106 -18.95 -7.71 3.35
CA PRO A 106 -19.73 -8.34 2.30
C PRO A 106 -20.86 -7.41 1.86
N ALA A 107 -21.05 -7.28 0.55
CA ALA A 107 -22.28 -6.75 -0.05
C ALA A 107 -23.05 -7.92 -0.68
N VAL A 108 -24.26 -8.18 -0.17
CA VAL A 108 -25.09 -9.30 -0.60
C VAL A 108 -26.32 -8.78 -1.32
N THR A 109 -26.60 -9.32 -2.50
CA THR A 109 -27.82 -9.08 -3.26
C THR A 109 -28.51 -10.40 -3.52
N GLU A 110 -29.80 -10.48 -3.22
CA GLU A 110 -30.60 -11.68 -3.46
C GLU A 110 -31.66 -11.38 -4.51
N GLU A 111 -31.79 -12.27 -5.47
CA GLU A 111 -32.80 -12.25 -6.52
C GLU A 111 -33.56 -13.58 -6.50
N SER A 112 -34.89 -13.52 -6.53
CA SER A 112 -35.73 -14.72 -6.52
C SER A 112 -36.62 -14.75 -7.76
N ILE A 113 -36.65 -15.91 -8.41
CA ILE A 113 -37.52 -16.19 -9.55
C ILE A 113 -38.74 -16.95 -9.03
N ARG A 114 -39.92 -16.51 -9.47
CA ARG A 114 -41.21 -17.11 -9.07
C ARG A 114 -41.91 -17.71 -10.28
N ASP A 115 -42.62 -18.81 -10.05
CA ASP A 115 -43.51 -19.41 -11.06
C ASP A 115 -44.80 -18.60 -11.25
N SER A 116 -45.65 -19.05 -12.18
CA SER A 116 -46.97 -18.47 -12.44
C SER A 116 -47.94 -18.59 -11.26
N GLY A 117 -47.64 -19.45 -10.28
CA GLY A 117 -48.39 -19.61 -9.03
C GLY A 117 -47.87 -18.73 -7.88
N GLY A 118 -46.78 -18.00 -8.08
CA GLY A 118 -46.13 -17.16 -7.08
C GLY A 118 -45.16 -17.89 -6.15
N ASN A 119 -44.89 -19.18 -6.37
CA ASN A 119 -43.90 -19.94 -5.59
C ASN A 119 -42.49 -19.65 -6.09
N VAL A 120 -41.52 -19.59 -5.18
CA VAL A 120 -40.11 -19.38 -5.54
C VAL A 120 -39.55 -20.69 -6.10
N THR A 121 -39.01 -20.63 -7.32
CA THR A 121 -38.41 -21.79 -8.01
C THR A 121 -36.90 -21.71 -8.08
N ALA A 122 -36.33 -20.50 -8.03
CA ALA A 122 -34.90 -20.30 -7.98
C ALA A 122 -34.53 -19.06 -7.16
N ILE A 123 -33.41 -19.15 -6.44
CA ILE A 123 -32.83 -18.05 -5.67
C ILE A 123 -31.38 -17.89 -6.12
N THR A 124 -31.03 -16.67 -6.52
CA THR A 124 -29.66 -16.27 -6.84
C THR A 124 -29.15 -15.30 -5.79
N ARG A 125 -28.07 -15.66 -5.08
CA ARG A 125 -27.40 -14.79 -4.12
C ARG A 125 -26.05 -14.36 -4.66
N THR A 126 -25.88 -13.07 -4.90
CA THR A 126 -24.62 -12.47 -5.34
C THR A 126 -23.91 -11.84 -4.14
N TYR A 127 -22.66 -12.24 -3.92
CA TYR A 127 -21.80 -11.72 -2.88
C TYR A 127 -20.62 -10.99 -3.51
N ALA A 128 -20.43 -9.73 -3.14
CA ALA A 128 -19.21 -8.99 -3.44
C ALA A 128 -18.43 -8.75 -2.16
N PHE A 129 -17.14 -9.12 -2.14
CA PHE A 129 -16.31 -9.04 -0.95
C PHE A 129 -15.25 -7.98 -1.07
N GLU A 130 -15.16 -7.14 -0.06
CA GLU A 130 -14.05 -6.22 0.12
C GLU A 130 -13.44 -6.40 1.51
N ALA A 131 -12.12 -6.32 1.59
CA ALA A 131 -11.36 -6.37 2.83
C ALA A 131 -10.87 -4.96 3.18
N GLY A 132 -11.35 -4.41 4.28
CA GLY A 132 -10.93 -3.14 4.83
C GLY A 132 -9.71 -3.27 5.75
N PHE A 133 -8.87 -2.25 5.78
CA PHE A 133 -7.80 -2.13 6.77
C PHE A 133 -8.38 -2.02 8.18
N SER A 134 -7.87 -2.81 9.12
CA SER A 134 -8.20 -2.66 10.53
C SER A 134 -7.08 -3.20 11.41
N LEU A 135 -6.78 -2.50 12.51
CA LEU A 135 -5.89 -3.00 13.56
C LEU A 135 -6.66 -3.58 14.76
N ARG A 136 -7.99 -3.42 14.78
CA ARG A 136 -8.84 -3.74 15.93
C ARG A 136 -9.86 -4.83 15.64
N MET A 137 -10.40 -4.83 14.42
CA MET A 137 -11.44 -5.78 14.02
C MET A 137 -10.86 -6.76 13.03
N ARG A 138 -10.84 -8.04 13.41
CA ARG A 138 -10.66 -9.15 12.48
C ARG A 138 -12.04 -9.77 12.26
N GLY A 139 -12.49 -9.77 11.02
CA GLY A 139 -13.75 -10.36 10.62
C GLY A 139 -13.49 -11.65 9.85
N THR A 140 -14.22 -12.70 10.21
CA THR A 140 -14.36 -13.89 9.38
C THR A 140 -15.79 -13.89 8.87
N TYR A 141 -15.96 -14.07 7.56
CA TYR A 141 -17.29 -14.20 6.95
C TYR A 141 -17.51 -15.65 6.51
N LYS A 142 -18.68 -16.20 6.80
CA LYS A 142 -19.05 -17.57 6.45
C LYS A 142 -20.32 -17.56 5.61
N ILE A 143 -20.32 -18.36 4.56
CA ILE A 143 -21.45 -18.52 3.65
C ILE A 143 -21.80 -20.00 3.67
N ASP A 144 -22.97 -20.29 4.21
CA ASP A 144 -23.55 -21.63 4.18
C ASP A 144 -24.35 -21.79 2.89
N MET A 145 -24.04 -22.87 2.16
CA MET A 145 -24.73 -23.21 0.93
C MET A 145 -26.01 -23.96 1.26
N GLU A 146 -27.14 -23.34 0.97
CA GLU A 146 -28.45 -23.94 1.10
C GLU A 146 -28.68 -24.91 -0.07
N SER A 147 -29.37 -26.00 0.22
CA SER A 147 -29.86 -26.90 -0.81
C SER A 147 -31.24 -27.40 -0.42
N ALA A 148 -32.18 -27.33 -1.37
CA ALA A 148 -33.52 -27.88 -1.25
C ALA A 148 -33.85 -28.63 -2.54
N SER A 149 -34.75 -29.62 -2.49
CA SER A 149 -35.11 -30.41 -3.67
C SER A 149 -36.03 -29.69 -4.65
N ASP A 150 -36.69 -28.62 -4.19
CA ASP A 150 -37.74 -27.86 -4.86
C ASP A 150 -37.31 -26.44 -5.28
N ILE A 151 -36.18 -25.95 -4.77
CA ILE A 151 -35.64 -24.62 -5.07
C ILE A 151 -34.23 -24.77 -5.63
N ALA A 152 -33.97 -24.18 -6.80
CA ALA A 152 -32.63 -24.09 -7.35
C ALA A 152 -31.87 -22.93 -6.68
N TYR A 153 -30.82 -23.25 -5.94
CA TYR A 153 -29.95 -22.25 -5.30
C TYR A 153 -28.70 -21.99 -6.14
N THR A 154 -28.49 -20.73 -6.47
CA THR A 154 -27.30 -20.25 -7.18
C THR A 154 -26.59 -19.19 -6.35
N TYR A 155 -25.29 -19.38 -6.13
CA TYR A 155 -24.43 -18.45 -5.41
C TYR A 155 -23.39 -17.88 -6.35
N ILE A 156 -23.29 -16.57 -6.46
CA ILE A 156 -22.31 -15.87 -7.29
C ILE A 156 -21.36 -15.12 -6.35
N LEU A 157 -20.12 -15.59 -6.26
CA LEU A 157 -19.09 -15.02 -5.39
C LEU A 157 -18.12 -14.19 -6.24
N LYS A 158 -18.17 -12.87 -6.12
CA LYS A 158 -17.36 -11.93 -6.89
C LYS A 158 -16.02 -11.68 -6.24
N PHE A 159 -14.98 -12.35 -6.74
CA PHE A 159 -13.60 -12.10 -6.34
C PHE A 159 -12.88 -11.19 -7.34
N ALA A 160 -11.72 -10.67 -6.94
CA ALA A 160 -10.92 -9.76 -7.76
C ALA A 160 -10.31 -10.44 -9.00
N ASP A 161 -10.07 -11.75 -8.91
CA ASP A 161 -9.47 -12.58 -9.95
C ASP A 161 -10.53 -13.23 -10.85
N ARG A 162 -11.64 -13.70 -10.28
CA ARG A 162 -12.74 -14.33 -11.01
C ARG A 162 -14.05 -14.31 -10.23
N ASP A 163 -15.15 -14.44 -10.95
CA ASP A 163 -16.45 -14.74 -10.35
C ASP A 163 -16.59 -16.26 -10.23
N VAL A 164 -16.88 -16.74 -9.02
CA VAL A 164 -17.14 -18.17 -8.74
C VAL A 164 -18.65 -18.37 -8.64
N VAL A 165 -19.21 -19.11 -9.58
CA VAL A 165 -20.63 -19.45 -9.59
C VAL A 165 -20.80 -20.86 -9.02
N ILE A 166 -21.68 -21.01 -8.04
CA ILE A 166 -21.95 -22.29 -7.38
C ILE A 166 -23.43 -22.57 -7.52
N GLU A 167 -23.76 -23.65 -8.21
CA GLU A 167 -25.12 -24.12 -8.42
C GLU A 167 -25.34 -25.39 -7.60
N ASN A 168 -26.28 -25.34 -6.65
CA ASN A 168 -26.61 -26.47 -5.77
C ASN A 168 -25.36 -27.13 -5.15
N GLY A 169 -24.37 -26.33 -4.74
CA GLY A 169 -23.13 -26.80 -4.13
C GLY A 169 -22.07 -27.31 -5.11
N ARG A 170 -22.18 -27.09 -6.42
CA ARG A 170 -21.08 -27.38 -7.38
C ARG A 170 -20.66 -26.11 -8.08
N GLU A 171 -19.35 -25.90 -8.22
CA GLU A 171 -18.83 -24.80 -9.04
C GLU A 171 -19.25 -25.03 -10.50
N ALA A 172 -19.97 -24.07 -11.08
CA ALA A 172 -20.32 -24.04 -12.49
C ALA A 172 -19.07 -23.59 -13.27
N GLY A 173 -18.53 -24.50 -14.08
CA GLY A 173 -17.30 -24.30 -14.86
C GLY A 173 -17.49 -23.55 -16.17
#